data_AF-A0A654BX43-F1
#
_entry.id   AF-A0A654BX43-F1
#
_cell.length_a   1.000
_cell.length_b   1.000
_cell.length_c   1.000
_cell.angle_alpha   90.00
_cell.angle_beta   90.00
_cell.angle_gamma   90.00
#
_symmetry.space_group_name_H-M   'P 1'
#
loop_
_entity.id
_entity.type
_entity.pdbx_description
1 polymer ?
#
loop_
_entity_poly.entity_id
_entity_poly.type
_entity_poly.pdbx_seq_one_letter_code
_entity_poly.pdbx_strand_id
1 'polypeptide(L)'
;MRKSVVVVAGMAALGLLAGCGKRGYDRARPDEFAVARQAPLIIPPDFALVPPQPGAARTQGNNPQAQAIEALFGGPAARSAGEAGVVEQAGGASASTPGIRSGVGDPATNVIDKGQTTSDIVAAPQGDGQDARASVGGAAAAPAQAATAQPTPQQ
;
A
#
# COMPACT_ATOMS: atom_id res chain seq x y z
N MET A 1 -56.62 -66.58 -17.58
CA MET A 1 -55.45 -65.67 -17.73
C MET A 1 -55.83 -64.25 -18.16
N ARG A 2 -56.72 -64.04 -19.15
CA ARG A 2 -57.13 -62.69 -19.60
C ARG A 2 -57.77 -61.81 -18.50
N LYS A 3 -58.65 -62.37 -17.66
CA LYS A 3 -59.29 -61.65 -16.54
C LYS A 3 -58.28 -61.20 -15.47
N SER A 4 -57.26 -62.01 -15.21
CA SER A 4 -56.20 -61.75 -14.24
C SER A 4 -55.33 -60.56 -14.65
N VAL A 5 -55.03 -60.43 -15.96
CA VAL A 5 -54.25 -59.31 -16.50
C VAL A 5 -55.00 -57.98 -16.36
N VAL A 6 -56.32 -57.96 -16.57
CA VAL A 6 -57.14 -56.74 -16.41
C VAL A 6 -57.17 -56.28 -14.95
N VAL A 7 -57.25 -57.20 -13.99
CA VAL A 7 -57.27 -56.86 -12.56
C VAL A 7 -55.91 -56.29 -12.12
N VAL A 8 -54.80 -56.91 -12.54
CA VAL A 8 -53.45 -56.42 -12.20
C VAL A 8 -53.18 -55.05 -12.84
N ALA A 9 -53.59 -54.84 -14.10
CA ALA A 9 -53.45 -53.55 -14.77
C ALA A 9 -54.31 -52.46 -14.13
N GLY A 10 -55.55 -52.78 -13.72
CA GLY A 10 -56.43 -51.84 -13.02
C GLY A 10 -55.88 -51.43 -11.66
N MET A 11 -55.33 -52.38 -10.91
CA MET A 11 -54.73 -52.12 -9.60
C MET A 11 -53.43 -51.31 -9.71
N ALA A 12 -52.62 -51.55 -10.75
CA ALA A 12 -51.44 -50.73 -11.06
C ALA A 12 -51.83 -49.30 -11.45
N ALA A 13 -52.87 -49.11 -12.25
CA ALA A 13 -53.36 -47.79 -12.64
C ALA A 13 -53.89 -46.99 -11.44
N LEU A 14 -54.62 -47.63 -10.53
CA LEU A 14 -55.10 -47.01 -9.28
C LEU A 14 -53.94 -46.63 -8.34
N GLY A 15 -52.91 -47.47 -8.25
CA GLY A 15 -51.70 -47.17 -7.47
C GLY A 15 -50.93 -45.96 -7.99
N LEU A 16 -50.84 -45.79 -9.33
CA LEU A 16 -50.20 -44.63 -9.95
C LEU A 16 -51.02 -43.33 -9.75
N LEU A 17 -52.35 -43.41 -9.72
CA LEU A 17 -53.21 -42.26 -9.50
C LEU A 17 -53.24 -41.76 -8.04
N ALA A 18 -52.93 -42.63 -7.07
CA ALA A 18 -52.87 -42.27 -5.64
C ALA A 18 -51.76 -41.23 -5.30
N GLY A 19 -50.80 -41.02 -6.21
CA GLY A 19 -49.78 -39.97 -6.09
C GLY A 19 -50.22 -38.57 -6.53
N CYS A 20 -51.30 -38.44 -7.30
CA CYS A 20 -51.79 -37.14 -7.82
C CYS A 20 -52.84 -36.46 -6.94
N GLY A 21 -53.18 -37.03 -5.78
CA GLY A 21 -54.05 -36.39 -4.79
C GLY A 21 -53.34 -35.20 -4.15
N LYS A 22 -53.82 -33.98 -4.42
CA LYS A 22 -53.44 -32.67 -3.85
C LYS A 22 -52.65 -32.74 -2.52
N ARG A 23 -51.31 -32.84 -2.58
CA ARG A 23 -50.38 -32.66 -1.44
C ARG A 23 -49.59 -31.35 -1.55
N GLY A 24 -50.22 -30.28 -2.05
CA GLY A 24 -49.49 -29.05 -2.43
C GLY A 24 -50.15 -27.71 -2.08
N TYR A 25 -51.37 -27.73 -1.53
CA TYR A 25 -52.05 -26.51 -1.09
C TYR A 25 -51.78 -26.20 0.39
N ASP A 26 -51.54 -27.21 1.23
CA ASP A 26 -50.95 -27.06 2.57
C ASP A 26 -49.43 -27.08 2.51
N ARG A 27 -48.85 -26.25 1.65
CA ARG A 27 -47.47 -25.87 1.88
C ARG A 27 -47.52 -24.89 3.04
N ALA A 28 -46.92 -25.24 4.18
CA ALA A 28 -46.52 -24.28 5.20
C ALA A 28 -45.50 -23.32 4.57
N ARG A 29 -45.96 -22.47 3.66
CA ARG A 29 -45.23 -21.33 3.15
C ARG A 29 -45.22 -20.33 4.30
N PRO A 30 -44.07 -19.76 4.65
CA PRO A 30 -44.04 -18.63 5.56
C PRO A 30 -45.01 -17.57 5.03
N ASP A 31 -45.97 -17.15 5.85
CA ASP A 31 -46.99 -16.19 5.46
C ASP A 31 -46.33 -14.82 5.22
N GLU A 32 -46.16 -14.46 3.95
CA GLU A 32 -45.58 -13.18 3.53
C GLU A 32 -46.40 -11.94 3.96
N PHE A 33 -47.64 -12.13 4.44
CA PHE A 33 -48.48 -11.08 5.00
C PHE A 33 -48.60 -11.14 6.53
N ALA A 34 -47.88 -12.07 7.18
CA ALA A 34 -47.83 -12.12 8.64
C ALA A 34 -47.04 -10.92 9.17
N VAL A 35 -47.77 -9.93 9.69
CA VAL A 35 -47.19 -8.77 10.34
C VAL A 35 -46.61 -9.19 11.69
N ALA A 36 -45.28 -9.34 11.75
CA ALA A 36 -44.57 -9.49 13.01
C ALA A 36 -44.73 -8.22 13.85
N ARG A 37 -44.90 -8.37 15.17
CA ARG A 37 -44.93 -7.22 16.09
C ARG A 37 -43.55 -6.56 16.08
N GLN A 38 -43.49 -5.33 15.58
CA GLN A 38 -42.29 -4.49 15.66
C GLN A 38 -41.85 -4.39 17.13
N ALA A 39 -40.56 -4.59 17.40
CA ALA A 39 -39.99 -4.27 18.71
C ALA A 39 -40.30 -2.79 19.03
N PRO A 40 -40.64 -2.46 20.29
CA PRO A 40 -40.91 -1.07 20.66
C PRO A 40 -39.71 -0.20 20.30
N LEU A 41 -39.96 0.92 19.62
CA LEU A 41 -38.93 1.90 19.30
C LEU A 41 -38.43 2.51 20.61
N ILE A 42 -37.29 2.03 21.09
CA ILE A 42 -36.54 2.67 22.16
C ILE A 42 -35.85 3.88 21.52
N ILE A 43 -36.26 5.07 21.94
CA ILE A 43 -35.52 6.29 21.63
C ILE A 43 -34.13 6.12 22.24
N PRO A 44 -33.05 6.09 21.45
CA PRO A 44 -31.70 6.00 21.97
C PRO A 44 -31.50 7.13 23.00
N PRO A 45 -30.74 6.90 24.08
CA PRO A 45 -30.40 7.99 24.99
C PRO A 45 -29.82 9.13 24.15
N ASP A 46 -30.36 10.33 24.37
CA ASP A 46 -29.95 11.52 23.64
C ASP A 46 -28.47 11.74 23.91
N PHE A 47 -27.62 11.34 22.96
CA PHE A 47 -26.21 11.68 23.01
C PHE A 47 -26.18 13.17 22.70
N ALA A 48 -26.33 13.99 23.74
CA ALA A 48 -26.02 15.40 23.69
C ALA A 48 -24.55 15.51 23.28
N LEU A 49 -24.32 15.52 21.96
CA LEU A 49 -23.03 15.74 21.34
C LEU A 49 -22.65 17.15 21.77
N VAL A 50 -21.89 17.25 22.86
CA VAL A 50 -21.31 18.50 23.32
C VAL A 50 -20.48 19.01 22.14
N PRO A 51 -20.82 20.19 21.58
CA PRO A 51 -20.03 20.75 20.49
C PRO A 51 -18.57 20.82 20.93
N PRO A 52 -17.62 20.37 20.10
CA PRO A 52 -16.21 20.40 20.47
C PRO A 52 -15.83 21.84 20.81
N GLN A 53 -15.21 22.03 21.97
CA GLN A 53 -14.83 23.36 22.45
C GLN A 53 -13.92 24.02 21.40
N PRO A 54 -14.18 25.29 21.01
CA PRO A 54 -13.30 26.01 20.10
C PRO A 54 -11.85 26.00 20.63
N GLY A 55 -10.91 25.45 19.86
CA GLY A 55 -9.50 25.31 20.24
C GLY A 55 -9.13 23.99 20.93
N ALA A 56 -10.08 23.12 21.25
CA ALA A 56 -9.75 21.76 21.68
C ALA A 56 -9.09 20.97 20.54
N ALA A 57 -8.10 20.14 20.87
CA ALA A 57 -7.42 19.29 19.91
C ALA A 57 -8.45 18.45 19.14
N ARG A 58 -8.41 18.51 17.81
CA ARG A 58 -9.31 17.73 16.97
C ARG A 58 -9.11 16.25 17.26
N THR A 59 -10.16 15.54 17.65
CA THR A 59 -10.15 14.07 17.84
C THR A 59 -9.91 13.32 16.51
N GLN A 60 -10.10 13.99 15.39
CA GLN A 60 -9.77 13.54 14.03
C GLN A 60 -8.26 13.62 13.72
N GLY A 61 -7.40 13.40 14.70
CA GLY A 61 -5.93 13.49 14.57
C GLY A 61 -5.30 12.42 13.68
N ASN A 62 -6.10 11.49 13.19
CA ASN A 62 -5.68 10.33 12.43
C ASN A 62 -6.10 10.54 10.97
N ASN A 63 -5.21 11.15 10.16
CA ASN A 63 -5.42 11.25 8.72
C ASN A 63 -5.44 9.82 8.14
N PRO A 64 -6.60 9.29 7.73
CA PRO A 64 -6.71 7.89 7.30
C PRO A 64 -5.92 7.63 6.02
N GLN A 65 -5.72 8.66 5.18
CA GLN A 65 -4.91 8.56 3.97
C GLN A 65 -3.42 8.39 4.33
N ALA A 66 -2.93 9.17 5.30
CA ALA A 66 -1.55 9.03 5.78
C ALA A 66 -1.30 7.66 6.42
N GLN A 67 -2.27 7.12 7.15
CA GLN A 67 -2.19 5.76 7.71
C GLN A 67 -2.23 4.67 6.66
N ALA A 68 -3.06 4.83 5.61
CA ALA A 68 -3.07 3.89 4.50
C ALA A 68 -1.73 3.90 3.74
N ILE A 69 -1.14 5.07 3.54
CA ILE A 69 0.20 5.20 2.92
C ILE A 69 1.27 4.56 3.81
N GLU A 70 1.28 4.84 5.12
CA GLU A 70 2.20 4.22 6.08
C GLU A 70 2.03 2.68 6.13
N ALA A 71 0.78 2.18 6.09
CA ALA A 71 0.53 0.74 6.08
C ALA A 71 0.93 0.07 4.76
N LEU A 72 0.80 0.77 3.63
CA LEU A 72 1.10 0.24 2.30
C LEU A 72 2.58 0.31 1.94
N PHE A 73 3.25 1.40 2.29
CA PHE A 73 4.64 1.68 1.91
C PHE A 73 5.62 1.58 3.09
N GLY A 74 5.11 1.41 4.30
CA GLY A 74 5.89 1.57 5.52
C GLY A 74 6.18 3.03 5.83
N GLY A 75 6.93 3.23 6.90
CA GLY A 75 7.43 4.53 7.30
C GLY A 75 8.56 5.05 6.42
N PRO A 76 9.03 6.28 6.67
CA PRO A 76 10.17 6.83 5.95
C PRO A 76 11.38 5.91 6.08
N ALA A 77 11.90 5.46 4.94
CA ALA A 77 13.13 4.67 4.90
C ALA A 77 14.28 5.48 5.50
N ALA A 78 15.05 4.85 6.39
CA ALA A 78 16.26 5.45 6.94
C ALA A 78 17.23 5.79 5.81
N ARG A 79 17.64 7.06 5.74
CA ARG A 79 18.62 7.51 4.75
C ARG A 79 20.00 6.98 5.10
N SER A 80 20.80 6.71 4.06
CA SER A 80 22.16 6.21 4.28
C SER A 80 23.02 7.28 4.95
N ALA A 81 24.03 6.85 5.73
CA ALA A 81 24.96 7.78 6.36
C ALA A 81 25.72 8.64 5.33
N GLY A 82 26.00 8.09 4.13
CA GLY A 82 26.61 8.83 3.04
C GLY A 82 25.70 9.92 2.48
N GLU A 83 24.41 9.62 2.27
CA GLU A 83 23.42 10.61 1.84
C GLU A 83 23.27 11.73 2.88
N ALA A 84 23.14 11.36 4.16
CA ALA A 84 23.05 12.33 5.25
C ALA A 84 24.29 13.24 5.30
N GLY A 85 25.50 12.67 5.13
CA GLY A 85 26.75 13.43 5.11
C GLY A 85 26.84 14.41 3.93
N VAL A 86 26.45 14.01 2.73
CA VAL A 86 26.42 14.89 1.55
C VAL A 86 25.40 16.01 1.72
N VAL A 87 24.21 15.70 2.23
CA VAL A 87 23.16 16.71 2.50
C VAL A 87 23.62 17.71 3.55
N GLU A 88 24.25 17.25 4.62
CA GLU A 88 24.79 18.13 5.67
C GLU A 88 25.89 19.04 5.10
N GLN A 89 26.81 18.48 4.30
CA GLN A 89 27.86 19.25 3.66
C GLN A 89 27.32 20.26 2.62
N ALA A 90 26.16 19.98 2.03
CA ALA A 90 25.43 20.90 1.17
C ALA A 90 24.64 21.99 1.94
N GLY A 91 24.74 22.03 3.27
CA GLY A 91 24.09 23.02 4.14
C GLY A 91 22.77 22.55 4.76
N GLY A 92 22.44 21.26 4.64
CA GLY A 92 21.35 20.60 5.34
C GLY A 92 19.98 21.26 5.16
N ALA A 93 19.20 21.31 6.24
CA ALA A 93 17.88 21.95 6.26
C ALA A 93 17.95 23.47 6.03
N SER A 94 19.10 24.10 6.28
CA SER A 94 19.30 25.55 6.16
C SER A 94 19.56 25.99 4.72
N ALA A 95 20.04 25.09 3.85
CA ALA A 95 20.29 25.40 2.45
C ALA A 95 19.01 25.62 1.62
N SER A 96 17.88 25.04 2.06
CA SER A 96 16.59 25.18 1.36
C SER A 96 15.75 26.28 2.01
N THR A 97 15.73 27.47 1.39
CA THR A 97 14.81 28.53 1.82
C THR A 97 13.38 28.20 1.34
N PRO A 98 12.35 28.32 2.20
CA PRO A 98 10.97 28.15 1.78
C PRO A 98 10.64 29.06 0.58
N GLY A 99 10.05 28.49 -0.47
CA GLY A 99 9.66 29.26 -1.65
C GLY A 99 10.80 29.59 -2.64
N ILE A 100 11.99 28.95 -2.53
CA ILE A 100 13.10 29.18 -3.49
C ILE A 100 12.65 29.12 -4.95
N ARG A 101 11.74 28.21 -5.34
CA ARG A 101 11.24 28.12 -6.73
C ARG A 101 10.61 29.41 -7.25
N SER A 102 10.08 30.25 -6.37
CA SER A 102 9.55 31.58 -6.71
C SER A 102 10.62 32.67 -6.65
N GLY A 103 11.63 32.51 -5.80
CA GLY A 103 12.70 33.49 -5.58
C GLY A 103 13.94 33.31 -6.48
N VAL A 104 14.13 32.18 -7.15
CA VAL A 104 15.36 31.92 -7.93
C VAL A 104 15.63 32.95 -9.04
N GLY A 105 14.59 33.64 -9.51
CA GLY A 105 14.69 34.66 -10.54
C GLY A 105 14.85 36.09 -10.01
N ASP A 106 14.93 36.28 -8.69
CA ASP A 106 15.13 37.60 -8.09
C ASP A 106 16.55 38.12 -8.44
N PRO A 107 16.69 39.32 -9.03
CA PRO A 107 17.98 39.94 -9.31
C PRO A 107 18.90 40.10 -8.09
N ALA A 108 18.36 40.10 -6.87
CA ALA A 108 19.11 40.15 -5.63
C ALA A 108 19.69 38.79 -5.20
N THR A 109 19.34 37.69 -5.89
CA THR A 109 19.90 36.36 -5.60
C THR A 109 21.36 36.30 -6.01
N ASN A 110 22.23 35.88 -5.09
CA ASN A 110 23.66 35.71 -5.40
C ASN A 110 23.86 34.51 -6.35
N VAL A 111 24.30 34.78 -7.58
CA VAL A 111 24.60 33.76 -8.59
C VAL A 111 26.10 33.57 -8.67
N ILE A 112 26.57 32.34 -8.43
CA ILE A 112 27.97 31.97 -8.58
C ILE A 112 28.11 31.20 -9.90
N ASP A 113 28.91 31.73 -10.82
CA ASP A 113 29.27 31.02 -12.05
C ASP A 113 30.25 29.88 -11.74
N LYS A 114 29.80 28.64 -11.99
CA LYS A 114 30.59 27.41 -11.82
C LYS A 114 31.01 26.80 -13.17
N GLY A 115 30.94 27.56 -14.26
CA GLY A 115 31.15 27.05 -15.62
C GLY A 115 32.53 26.43 -15.85
N GLN A 116 33.59 26.99 -15.25
CA GLN A 116 34.94 26.42 -15.32
C GLN A 116 35.00 25.06 -14.60
N THR A 117 34.52 25.00 -13.36
CA THR A 117 34.46 23.75 -12.59
C THR A 117 33.65 22.67 -13.31
N THR A 118 32.51 23.03 -13.91
CA THR A 118 31.72 22.08 -14.70
C THR A 118 32.47 21.60 -15.93
N SER A 119 33.17 22.50 -16.63
CA SER A 119 33.97 22.15 -17.82
C SER A 119 35.12 21.21 -17.46
N ASP A 120 35.80 21.48 -16.34
CA ASP A 120 36.89 20.64 -15.82
C ASP A 120 36.40 19.23 -15.44
N ILE A 121 35.24 19.13 -14.80
CA ILE A 121 34.63 17.84 -14.44
C ILE A 121 34.23 17.04 -15.70
N VAL A 122 33.68 17.69 -16.72
CA VAL A 122 33.26 17.02 -17.97
C VAL A 122 34.47 16.56 -18.78
N ALA A 123 35.55 17.34 -18.77
CA ALA A 123 36.80 16.99 -19.44
C ALA A 123 37.66 16.00 -18.64
N ALA A 124 37.29 15.70 -17.39
CA ALA A 124 38.07 14.80 -16.54
C ALA A 124 38.10 13.37 -17.12
N PRO A 125 39.28 12.73 -17.19
CA PRO A 125 39.38 11.32 -17.57
C PRO A 125 38.56 10.43 -16.63
N GLN A 126 38.01 9.35 -17.17
CA GLN A 126 37.31 8.35 -16.37
C GLN A 126 38.30 7.69 -15.41
N GLY A 127 37.96 7.67 -14.13
CA GLY A 127 38.72 7.01 -13.08
C GLY A 127 37.90 6.97 -11.80
N ASP A 128 38.32 6.11 -10.86
CA ASP A 128 37.57 5.83 -9.63
C ASP A 128 37.51 7.02 -8.64
N GLY A 129 38.05 8.19 -9.02
CA GLY A 129 38.21 9.35 -8.15
C GLY A 129 39.25 9.12 -7.05
N GLN A 130 39.75 10.21 -6.45
CA GLN A 130 40.56 10.12 -5.22
C GLN A 130 39.68 10.02 -3.97
N ASP A 131 38.37 10.29 -4.10
CA ASP A 131 37.43 10.38 -2.99
C ASP A 131 36.44 9.20 -2.97
N ALA A 132 36.09 8.80 -1.74
CA ALA A 132 35.15 7.77 -1.31
C ALA A 132 34.47 6.88 -2.39
N ARG A 133 34.86 5.60 -2.39
CA ARG A 133 34.18 4.51 -3.12
C ARG A 133 33.03 3.90 -2.33
N ALA A 134 31.84 3.84 -2.92
CA ALA A 134 30.71 3.12 -2.36
C ALA A 134 30.65 1.70 -2.96
N SER A 135 30.90 0.66 -2.14
CA SER A 135 30.64 -0.71 -2.54
C SER A 135 29.21 -1.11 -2.16
N VAL A 136 28.48 -1.70 -3.11
CA VAL A 136 27.18 -2.31 -2.82
C VAL A 136 27.48 -3.63 -2.09
N GLY A 137 27.43 -3.58 -0.75
CA GLY A 137 27.68 -4.73 0.10
C GLY A 137 26.60 -5.80 -0.03
N GLY A 138 26.87 -6.81 -0.86
CA GLY A 138 26.21 -8.12 -0.84
C GLY A 138 27.26 -9.21 -0.92
N ALA A 139 27.53 -9.85 0.22
CA ALA A 139 28.45 -10.98 0.45
C ALA A 139 29.94 -10.74 0.14
N ALA A 140 30.79 -11.06 1.11
CA ALA A 140 32.23 -11.06 1.01
C ALA A 140 32.73 -11.96 -0.14
N ALA A 141 33.29 -11.34 -1.18
CA ALA A 141 34.30 -11.98 -2.01
C ALA A 141 35.65 -11.35 -1.66
N ALA A 142 36.60 -12.19 -1.26
CA ALA A 142 37.93 -11.83 -0.83
C ALA A 142 38.64 -10.89 -1.82
N PRO A 143 39.55 -10.00 -1.35
CA PRO A 143 40.34 -9.20 -2.25
C PRO A 143 41.21 -10.12 -3.11
N ALA A 144 40.99 -10.12 -4.42
CA ALA A 144 41.95 -10.63 -5.38
C ALA A 144 43.21 -9.78 -5.25
N GLN A 145 44.22 -10.33 -4.56
CA GLN A 145 45.55 -9.75 -4.49
C GLN A 145 46.07 -9.65 -5.92
N ALA A 146 46.28 -8.41 -6.39
CA ALA A 146 47.00 -8.15 -7.61
C ALA A 146 48.38 -8.81 -7.50
N ALA A 147 48.68 -9.69 -8.45
CA ALA A 147 49.95 -10.38 -8.54
C ALA A 147 51.10 -9.37 -8.50
N THR A 148 51.98 -9.53 -7.53
CA THR A 148 53.27 -8.84 -7.46
C THR A 148 54.07 -9.19 -8.71
N ALA A 149 54.26 -8.22 -9.60
CA ALA A 149 55.24 -8.33 -10.68
C ALA A 149 56.64 -8.47 -10.05
N GLN A 150 57.29 -9.62 -10.26
CA GLN A 150 58.69 -9.85 -9.92
C GLN A 150 59.59 -8.86 -10.68
N PRO A 151 60.57 -8.21 -10.02
CA PRO A 151 61.62 -7.51 -10.75
C PRO A 151 62.57 -8.55 -11.38
N THR A 152 62.78 -8.43 -12.69
CA THR A 152 63.78 -9.16 -13.46
C THR A 152 65.19 -8.80 -12.96
N PRO A 153 66.08 -9.77 -12.66
CA PRO A 153 67.48 -9.45 -12.37
C PRO A 153 68.18 -9.06 -13.69
N GLN A 154 68.56 -7.79 -13.81
CA GLN A 154 69.58 -7.34 -14.76
C GLN A 154 70.96 -7.72 -14.21
N GLN A 155 71.86 -8.06 -15.12
CA GLN A 155 73.21 -8.60 -14.90
C GLN A 155 74.11 -7.75 -14.02
#